data_AF-A0A821I5B3-F1
#
_entry.id   AF-A0A821I5B3-F1
#
_cell.length_a   1.000
_cell.length_b   1.000
_cell.length_c   1.000
_cell.angle_alpha   90.00
_cell.angle_beta   90.00
_cell.angle_gamma   90.00
#
_symmetry.space_group_name_H-M   'P 1'
#
loop_
_entity.id
_entity.type
_entity.pdbx_description
1 polymer ?
#
loop_
_entity_poly.entity_id
_entity_poly.type
_entity_poly.pdbx_seq_one_letter_code
_entity_poly.pdbx_strand_id
1 'polypeptide(L)'
;MSNKFKPILDQLHDFERQVSELRKKADDERAKKEAAVKKLQEIVTNPLQNNPFLSRPTGSSRRHDRDRNDRNIARRLEQALEVERMKYKKLQNEKDDELATLSDDITKLKRELETRRDEIDKYKRILETRGSIDNISLTSDDLDDDRDRLESWVQIPTRNIRRGGWKRQFAVIAKNKLLLYNSEKDQLAAISIDVE
;
A
#
# COMPACT_ATOMS: atom_id res chain seq x y z
N MET A 1 -83.56 69.91 -54.43
CA MET A 1 -83.54 69.31 -53.07
C MET A 1 -82.60 68.10 -52.92
N SER A 2 -81.67 67.83 -53.85
CA SER A 2 -80.87 66.59 -53.87
C SER A 2 -79.63 66.60 -52.94
N ASN A 3 -79.02 67.75 -52.67
CA ASN A 3 -77.68 67.82 -52.04
C ASN A 3 -77.63 67.60 -50.52
N LYS A 4 -78.77 67.59 -49.80
CA LYS A 4 -78.78 67.40 -48.33
C LYS A 4 -78.77 65.92 -47.91
N PHE A 5 -79.17 65.00 -48.79
CA PHE A 5 -79.28 63.57 -48.49
C PHE A 5 -78.01 62.78 -48.84
N LYS A 6 -77.18 63.31 -49.74
CA LYS A 6 -75.91 62.69 -50.14
C LYS A 6 -74.95 62.41 -48.97
N PRO A 7 -74.67 63.35 -48.04
CA PRO A 7 -73.76 63.06 -46.93
C PRO A 7 -74.33 62.03 -45.94
N ILE A 8 -75.65 61.95 -45.79
CA ILE A 8 -76.32 60.94 -44.95
C ILE A 8 -76.20 59.55 -45.59
N LEU A 9 -76.34 59.48 -46.92
CA LEU A 9 -76.18 58.24 -47.67
C LEU A 9 -74.73 57.74 -47.63
N ASP A 10 -73.76 58.64 -47.76
CA ASP A 10 -72.33 58.29 -47.65
C ASP A 10 -71.99 57.79 -46.23
N GLN A 11 -72.52 58.46 -45.18
CA GLN A 11 -72.37 57.99 -43.80
C GLN A 11 -73.01 56.61 -43.57
N LEU A 12 -74.19 56.35 -44.15
CA LEU A 12 -74.83 55.04 -44.05
C LEU A 12 -73.98 53.94 -44.71
N HIS A 13 -73.40 54.20 -45.87
CA HIS A 13 -72.48 53.26 -46.53
C HIS A 13 -71.20 53.04 -45.71
N ASP A 14 -70.67 54.06 -45.07
CA ASP A 14 -69.51 53.92 -44.18
C ASP A 14 -69.84 53.10 -42.93
N PHE A 15 -71.02 53.32 -42.31
CA PHE A 15 -71.50 52.48 -41.22
C PHE A 15 -71.73 51.04 -41.66
N GLU A 16 -72.31 50.83 -42.84
CA GLU A 16 -72.54 49.50 -43.40
C GLU A 16 -71.22 48.75 -43.65
N ARG A 17 -70.20 49.45 -44.16
CA ARG A 17 -68.83 48.92 -44.29
C ARG A 17 -68.23 48.55 -42.94
N GLN A 18 -68.31 49.44 -41.95
CA GLN A 18 -67.79 49.17 -40.59
C GLN A 18 -68.49 47.99 -39.92
N VAL A 19 -69.81 47.88 -40.05
CA VAL A 19 -70.58 46.74 -39.52
C VAL A 19 -70.18 45.45 -40.20
N SER A 20 -69.96 45.46 -41.52
CA SER A 20 -69.48 44.30 -42.27
C SER A 20 -68.09 43.85 -41.81
N GLU A 21 -67.16 44.79 -41.61
CA GLU A 21 -65.81 44.49 -41.11
C GLU A 21 -65.82 43.94 -39.68
N LEU A 22 -66.62 44.51 -38.78
CA LEU A 22 -66.74 44.04 -37.41
C LEU A 22 -67.35 42.63 -37.34
N ARG A 23 -68.34 42.34 -38.19
CA ARG A 23 -68.91 40.98 -38.32
C ARG A 23 -67.85 39.98 -38.75
N LYS A 24 -67.06 40.32 -39.78
CA LYS A 24 -65.98 39.45 -40.26
C LYS A 24 -64.94 39.17 -39.16
N LYS A 25 -64.52 40.20 -38.41
CA LYS A 25 -63.59 40.03 -37.29
C LYS A 25 -64.18 39.14 -36.19
N ALA A 26 -65.46 39.30 -35.86
CA ALA A 26 -66.14 38.47 -34.88
C ALA A 26 -66.22 36.99 -35.31
N ASP A 27 -66.47 36.73 -36.59
CA ASP A 27 -66.51 35.37 -37.13
C ASP A 27 -65.11 34.73 -37.17
N ASP A 28 -64.08 35.49 -37.53
CA ASP A 28 -62.69 35.04 -37.48
C ASP A 28 -62.25 34.67 -36.03
N GLU A 29 -62.66 35.46 -35.04
CA GLU A 29 -62.39 35.16 -33.63
C GLU A 29 -63.14 33.92 -33.14
N ARG A 30 -64.42 33.76 -33.53
CA ARG A 30 -65.20 32.56 -33.22
C ARG A 30 -64.56 31.31 -33.82
N ALA A 31 -64.14 31.35 -35.08
CA ALA A 31 -63.48 30.23 -35.75
C ALA A 31 -62.17 29.85 -35.06
N LYS A 32 -61.34 30.84 -34.69
CA LYS A 32 -60.10 30.59 -33.93
C LYS A 32 -60.37 29.97 -32.56
N LYS A 33 -61.40 30.44 -31.85
CA LYS A 33 -61.80 29.89 -30.56
C LYS A 33 -62.28 28.45 -30.69
N GLU A 34 -63.12 28.15 -31.67
CA GLU A 34 -63.59 26.78 -31.94
C GLU A 34 -62.43 25.84 -32.29
N ALA A 35 -61.48 26.29 -33.11
CA ALA A 35 -60.27 25.52 -33.43
C ALA A 35 -59.42 25.23 -32.19
N ALA A 36 -59.20 26.23 -31.33
CA ALA A 36 -58.47 26.06 -30.08
C ALA A 36 -59.17 25.08 -29.13
N VAL A 37 -60.50 25.18 -28.98
CA VAL A 37 -61.28 24.26 -28.15
C VAL A 37 -61.22 22.83 -28.69
N LYS A 38 -61.38 22.64 -30.01
CA LYS A 38 -61.24 21.31 -30.65
C LYS A 38 -59.87 20.72 -30.41
N LYS A 39 -58.79 21.52 -30.52
CA LYS A 39 -57.43 21.04 -30.25
C LYS A 39 -57.22 20.67 -28.78
N LEU A 40 -57.78 21.45 -27.84
CA LEU A 40 -57.75 21.11 -26.42
C LEU A 40 -58.52 19.81 -26.13
N GLN A 41 -59.71 19.64 -26.71
CA GLN A 41 -60.48 18.40 -26.59
C GLN A 41 -59.70 17.20 -27.14
N GLU A 42 -58.99 17.36 -28.25
CA GLU A 42 -58.15 16.32 -28.84
C GLU A 42 -56.97 15.95 -27.92
N ILE A 43 -56.34 16.95 -27.29
CA ILE A 43 -55.25 16.74 -26.30
C ILE A 43 -55.77 16.06 -25.04
N VAL A 44 -56.96 16.44 -24.55
CA VAL A 44 -57.57 15.90 -23.33
C VAL A 44 -58.10 14.48 -23.55
N THR A 45 -58.69 14.20 -24.71
CA THR A 45 -59.31 12.90 -25.01
C THR A 45 -58.25 11.88 -25.45
N ASN A 46 -57.21 12.31 -26.17
CA ASN A 46 -56.12 11.43 -26.65
C ASN A 46 -54.72 11.95 -26.25
N PRO A 47 -54.40 12.06 -24.94
CA PRO A 47 -53.15 12.65 -24.45
C PRO A 47 -51.90 11.86 -24.85
N LEU A 48 -52.05 10.56 -25.10
CA LEU A 48 -50.96 9.66 -25.51
C LEU A 48 -50.59 9.80 -27.00
N GLN A 49 -51.46 10.34 -27.84
CA GLN A 49 -51.24 10.43 -29.30
C GLN A 49 -50.74 11.81 -29.73
N ASN A 50 -51.08 12.85 -28.95
CA ASN A 50 -50.72 14.25 -29.22
C ASN A 50 -49.47 14.75 -28.47
N ASN A 51 -48.84 13.90 -27.65
CA ASN A 51 -47.64 14.25 -26.90
C ASN A 51 -46.48 13.31 -27.25
N PRO A 52 -45.48 13.78 -28.03
CA PRO A 52 -44.30 12.98 -28.41
C PRO A 52 -43.49 12.45 -27.21
N PHE A 53 -43.65 13.05 -26.02
CA PHE A 53 -43.03 12.59 -24.78
C PHE A 53 -43.79 11.43 -24.12
N LEU A 54 -45.07 11.22 -24.47
CA LEU A 54 -45.92 10.13 -23.97
C LEU A 54 -46.08 8.98 -24.99
N SER A 55 -45.91 9.23 -26.30
CA SER A 55 -46.04 8.21 -27.36
C SER A 55 -44.80 7.32 -27.56
N ARG A 56 -43.67 7.61 -26.90
CA ARG A 56 -42.48 6.73 -26.95
C ARG A 56 -42.76 5.51 -26.06
N PRO A 57 -42.46 4.27 -26.50
CA PRO A 57 -42.77 3.05 -25.74
C PRO A 57 -42.38 3.28 -24.28
N THR A 58 -43.40 3.17 -23.45
CA THR A 58 -43.49 3.72 -22.11
C THR A 58 -42.16 3.62 -21.37
N GLY A 59 -41.82 4.66 -20.62
CA GLY A 59 -40.62 4.70 -19.77
C GLY A 59 -40.44 3.49 -18.86
N SER A 60 -41.45 2.61 -18.72
CA SER A 60 -41.38 1.31 -18.06
C SER A 60 -40.27 0.40 -18.59
N SER A 61 -40.11 0.20 -19.91
CA SER A 61 -39.09 -0.73 -20.44
C SER A 61 -37.68 -0.17 -20.27
N ARG A 62 -37.46 1.12 -20.56
CA ARG A 62 -36.15 1.76 -20.37
C ARG A 62 -35.78 1.93 -18.89
N ARG A 63 -36.77 2.14 -18.01
CA ARG A 63 -36.56 2.13 -16.55
C ARG A 63 -36.25 0.72 -16.07
N HIS A 64 -36.95 -0.30 -16.57
CA HIS A 64 -36.68 -1.69 -16.22
C HIS A 64 -35.27 -2.14 -16.64
N ASP A 65 -34.83 -1.77 -17.85
CA ASP A 65 -33.47 -2.05 -18.33
C ASP A 65 -32.41 -1.30 -17.52
N ARG A 66 -32.69 -0.04 -17.16
CA ARG A 66 -31.81 0.76 -16.30
C ARG A 66 -31.72 0.17 -14.88
N ASP A 67 -32.85 -0.16 -14.26
CA ASP A 67 -32.90 -0.80 -12.95
C ASP A 67 -32.18 -2.15 -12.95
N ARG A 68 -32.30 -2.93 -14.02
CA ARG A 68 -31.59 -4.20 -14.18
C ARG A 68 -30.09 -3.99 -14.31
N ASN A 69 -29.67 -2.98 -15.06
CA ASN A 69 -28.25 -2.60 -15.17
C ASN A 69 -27.70 -2.12 -13.83
N ASP A 70 -28.45 -1.28 -13.10
CA ASP A 70 -28.04 -0.75 -11.80
C ASP A 70 -27.92 -1.87 -10.75
N ARG A 71 -28.84 -2.83 -10.73
CA ARG A 71 -28.71 -4.06 -9.90
C ARG A 71 -27.48 -4.88 -10.26
N ASN A 72 -27.19 -5.03 -11.55
CA ASN A 72 -26.00 -5.76 -11.99
C ASN A 72 -24.70 -5.06 -11.57
N ILE A 73 -24.66 -3.72 -11.65
CA ILE A 73 -23.53 -2.92 -11.18
C ILE A 73 -23.38 -3.06 -9.67
N ALA A 74 -24.47 -2.93 -8.91
CA ALA A 74 -24.46 -3.09 -7.45
C ALA A 74 -23.91 -4.47 -7.05
N ARG A 75 -24.38 -5.55 -7.69
CA ARG A 75 -23.88 -6.91 -7.45
C ARG A 75 -22.39 -7.06 -7.77
N ARG A 76 -21.91 -6.44 -8.86
CA ARG A 76 -20.48 -6.45 -9.21
C ARG A 76 -19.64 -5.68 -8.19
N LEU A 77 -20.13 -4.52 -7.74
CA LEU A 77 -19.47 -3.72 -6.72
C LEU A 77 -19.39 -4.47 -5.39
N GLU A 78 -20.46 -5.15 -4.99
CA GLU A 78 -20.50 -5.96 -3.79
C GLU A 78 -19.53 -7.15 -3.87
N GLN A 79 -19.48 -7.83 -5.03
CA GLN A 79 -18.50 -8.89 -5.25
C GLN A 79 -17.05 -8.37 -5.22
N ALA A 80 -16.77 -7.22 -5.82
CA ALA A 80 -15.45 -6.60 -5.79
C ALA A 80 -15.05 -6.17 -4.37
N LEU A 81 -16.00 -5.61 -3.61
CA LEU A 81 -15.82 -5.25 -2.21
C LEU A 81 -15.48 -6.48 -1.36
N GLU A 82 -16.17 -7.59 -1.57
CA GLU A 82 -15.91 -8.83 -0.83
C GLU A 82 -14.53 -9.40 -1.15
N VAL A 83 -14.12 -9.38 -2.43
CA VAL A 83 -12.76 -9.79 -2.82
C VAL A 83 -11.69 -8.91 -2.17
N GLU A 84 -11.87 -7.58 -2.15
CA GLU A 84 -10.94 -6.67 -1.49
C GLU A 84 -10.92 -6.86 0.03
N ARG A 85 -12.07 -7.13 0.67
CA ARG A 85 -12.13 -7.48 2.11
C ARG A 85 -11.34 -8.76 2.41
N MET A 86 -11.51 -9.79 1.58
CA MET A 86 -10.79 -11.05 1.72
C MET A 86 -9.28 -10.87 1.53
N LYS A 87 -8.88 -10.06 0.55
CA LYS A 87 -7.48 -9.70 0.31
C LYS A 87 -6.88 -8.91 1.46
N TYR A 88 -7.61 -7.92 1.98
CA TYR A 88 -7.20 -7.15 3.15
C TYR A 88 -7.03 -8.06 4.37
N LYS A 89 -7.99 -8.95 4.62
CA LYS A 89 -7.92 -9.92 5.72
C LYS A 89 -6.70 -10.85 5.58
N LYS A 90 -6.41 -11.32 4.36
CA LYS A 90 -5.22 -12.14 4.10
C LYS A 90 -3.93 -11.37 4.40
N LEU A 91 -3.84 -10.12 3.92
CA LEU A 91 -2.68 -9.27 4.17
C LEU A 91 -2.51 -8.96 5.66
N GLN A 92 -3.61 -8.72 6.37
CA GLN A 92 -3.58 -8.52 7.81
C GLN A 92 -3.02 -9.75 8.54
N ASN A 93 -3.53 -10.95 8.21
CA ASN A 93 -3.02 -12.19 8.79
C ASN A 93 -1.53 -12.40 8.48
N GLU A 94 -1.09 -12.13 7.25
CA GLU A 94 0.34 -12.22 6.88
C GLU A 94 1.21 -11.27 7.73
N LYS A 95 0.72 -10.06 8.04
CA LYS A 95 1.44 -9.12 8.91
C LYS A 95 1.43 -9.53 10.38
N ASP A 96 0.32 -10.09 10.86
CA ASP A 96 0.22 -10.59 12.23
C ASP A 96 1.16 -11.80 12.42
N ASP A 97 1.26 -12.69 11.45
CA ASP A 97 2.22 -13.81 11.43
C ASP A 97 3.67 -13.31 11.39
N GLU A 98 3.99 -12.32 10.55
CA GLU A 98 5.32 -11.69 10.49
C GLU A 98 5.70 -11.06 11.84
N LEU A 99 4.79 -10.34 12.48
CA LEU A 99 5.01 -9.76 13.81
C LEU A 99 5.24 -10.83 14.89
N ALA A 100 4.53 -11.95 14.83
CA ALA A 100 4.73 -13.06 15.74
C ALA A 100 6.13 -13.67 15.59
N THR A 101 6.58 -13.89 14.35
CA THR A 101 7.94 -14.42 14.09
C THR A 101 9.04 -13.47 14.60
N LEU A 102 8.90 -12.16 14.36
CA LEU A 102 9.85 -11.16 14.87
C LEU A 102 9.85 -11.11 16.41
N SER A 103 8.69 -11.21 17.04
CA SER A 103 8.58 -11.27 18.50
C SER A 103 9.33 -12.49 19.06
N ASP A 104 9.13 -13.67 18.46
CA ASP A 104 9.84 -14.88 18.86
C ASP A 104 11.35 -14.76 18.71
N ASP A 105 11.83 -14.20 17.60
CA ASP A 105 13.26 -13.98 17.37
C ASP A 105 13.87 -12.98 18.35
N ILE A 106 13.14 -11.90 18.68
CA ILE A 106 13.56 -10.99 19.76
C ILE A 106 13.69 -11.74 21.09
N THR A 107 12.77 -12.66 21.41
CA THR A 107 12.89 -13.45 22.66
C THR A 107 14.09 -14.40 22.64
N LYS A 108 14.39 -15.02 21.50
CA LYS A 108 15.56 -15.89 21.34
C LYS A 108 16.85 -15.10 21.52
N LEU A 109 16.98 -13.96 20.83
CA LEU A 109 18.14 -13.09 20.96
C LEU A 109 18.32 -12.57 22.39
N LYS A 110 17.24 -12.21 23.09
CA LYS A 110 17.30 -11.83 24.51
C LYS A 110 17.85 -12.96 25.38
N ARG A 111 17.39 -14.21 25.19
CA ARG A 111 17.92 -15.37 25.91
C ARG A 111 19.38 -15.63 25.59
N GLU A 112 19.79 -15.55 24.32
CA GLU A 112 21.19 -15.69 23.92
C GLU A 112 22.08 -14.61 24.55
N LEU A 113 21.61 -13.37 24.64
CA LEU A 113 22.34 -12.32 25.33
C LEU A 113 22.48 -12.59 26.83
N GLU A 114 21.44 -13.13 27.47
CA GLU A 114 21.47 -13.52 28.88
C GLU A 114 22.46 -14.67 29.13
N THR A 115 22.45 -15.72 28.31
CA THR A 115 23.41 -16.82 28.45
C THR A 115 24.85 -16.36 28.23
N ARG A 116 25.09 -15.48 27.25
CA ARG A 116 26.42 -14.87 27.05
C ARG A 116 26.84 -13.99 28.23
N ARG A 117 25.89 -13.29 28.87
CA ARG A 117 26.15 -12.50 30.07
C ARG A 117 26.55 -13.39 31.25
N ASP A 118 25.85 -14.51 31.43
CA ASP A 118 26.18 -15.51 32.44
C ASP A 118 27.56 -16.15 32.20
N GLU A 119 27.90 -16.45 30.95
CA GLU A 119 29.24 -16.93 30.58
C GLU A 119 30.32 -15.91 30.96
N ILE A 120 30.12 -14.63 30.61
CA ILE A 120 31.03 -13.54 30.98
C ILE A 120 31.20 -13.46 32.51
N ASP A 121 30.11 -13.48 33.26
CA ASP A 121 30.17 -13.38 34.72
C ASP A 121 30.81 -14.62 35.36
N LYS A 122 30.63 -15.81 34.77
CA LYS A 122 31.37 -17.02 35.16
C LYS A 122 32.88 -16.84 34.95
N TYR A 123 33.31 -16.33 33.79
CA TYR A 123 34.73 -16.09 33.53
C TYR A 123 35.31 -15.01 34.43
N LYS A 124 34.58 -13.93 34.71
CA LYS A 124 34.99 -12.90 35.68
C LYS A 124 35.20 -13.50 37.07
N ARG A 125 34.27 -14.31 37.57
CA ARG A 125 34.43 -15.00 38.86
C ARG A 125 35.68 -15.88 38.86
N ILE A 126 35.93 -16.64 37.79
CA ILE A 126 37.16 -17.46 37.69
C ILE A 126 38.41 -16.58 37.76
N LEU A 127 38.43 -15.44 37.07
CA LEU A 127 39.55 -14.49 37.11
C LEU A 127 39.71 -13.83 38.48
N GLU A 128 38.63 -13.45 39.14
CA GLU A 128 38.63 -12.90 40.50
C GLU A 128 39.15 -13.92 41.51
N THR A 129 38.69 -15.17 41.45
CA THR A 129 39.21 -16.25 42.28
C THR A 129 40.68 -16.50 42.00
N ARG A 130 41.13 -16.50 40.74
CA ARG A 130 42.56 -16.67 40.38
C ARG A 130 43.42 -15.50 40.84
N GLY A 131 43.01 -14.25 40.62
CA GLY A 131 43.72 -13.07 41.11
C GLY A 131 43.71 -12.96 42.64
N SER A 132 42.76 -13.61 43.31
CA SER A 132 42.76 -13.78 44.77
C SER A 132 43.63 -14.95 45.24
N ILE A 133 43.83 -15.98 44.42
CA ILE A 133 44.74 -17.13 44.66
C ILE A 133 46.20 -16.70 44.49
N ASP A 134 46.51 -15.71 43.64
CA ASP A 134 47.86 -15.16 43.52
C ASP A 134 48.37 -14.50 44.83
N ASN A 135 47.50 -14.32 45.84
CA ASN A 135 47.85 -13.88 47.20
C ASN A 135 47.83 -14.99 48.27
N ILE A 136 47.47 -16.24 47.93
CA ILE A 136 47.49 -17.36 48.89
C ILE A 136 48.07 -18.60 48.21
N SER A 137 49.35 -18.82 48.49
CA SER A 137 50.03 -20.11 48.54
C SER A 137 50.08 -20.93 47.25
N LEU A 138 51.23 -20.81 46.58
CA LEU A 138 51.96 -21.87 45.90
C LEU A 138 51.73 -23.24 46.57
N THR A 139 50.88 -24.10 45.99
CA THR A 139 51.00 -25.57 46.03
C THR A 139 50.00 -26.18 45.03
N SER A 140 50.39 -26.26 43.77
CA SER A 140 50.00 -27.37 42.89
C SER A 140 51.09 -27.47 41.83
N ASP A 141 52.14 -28.19 42.22
CA ASP A 141 53.14 -28.78 41.32
C ASP A 141 52.44 -29.38 40.09
N ASP A 142 53.06 -29.25 38.92
CA ASP A 142 52.70 -29.79 37.59
C ASP A 142 51.91 -28.94 36.58
N LEU A 143 51.62 -27.64 36.80
CA LEU A 143 50.97 -26.81 35.73
C LEU A 143 51.64 -25.46 35.43
N ASP A 144 52.86 -25.23 35.92
CA ASP A 144 53.48 -23.90 35.89
C ASP A 144 54.56 -23.68 34.81
N ASP A 145 54.97 -24.67 34.01
CA ASP A 145 55.95 -24.44 32.94
C ASP A 145 55.32 -24.03 31.58
N ASP A 146 54.02 -24.30 31.38
CA ASP A 146 53.32 -24.02 30.12
C ASP A 146 52.55 -22.68 30.09
N ARG A 147 52.47 -21.95 31.22
CA ARG A 147 51.63 -20.74 31.33
C ARG A 147 52.32 -19.43 30.92
N ASP A 148 53.65 -19.42 30.82
CA ASP A 148 54.42 -18.27 30.33
C ASP A 148 54.72 -18.32 28.82
N ARG A 149 54.39 -19.45 28.15
CA ARG A 149 54.57 -19.63 26.71
C ARG A 149 53.29 -19.27 25.96
N LEU A 150 53.22 -18.04 25.47
CA LEU A 150 52.14 -17.62 24.58
C LEU A 150 52.42 -18.16 23.16
N GLU A 151 51.81 -19.30 22.84
CA GLU A 151 51.90 -19.97 21.53
C GLU A 151 50.67 -19.64 20.68
N SER A 152 50.88 -19.16 19.44
CA SER A 152 49.77 -18.81 18.55
C SER A 152 50.15 -18.94 17.07
N TRP A 153 49.17 -19.22 16.22
CA TRP A 153 49.38 -19.16 14.77
C TRP A 153 49.18 -17.73 14.27
N VAL A 154 50.18 -17.18 13.57
CA VAL A 154 50.13 -15.84 12.98
C VAL A 154 50.30 -15.94 11.46
N GLN A 155 49.58 -15.11 10.71
CA GLN A 155 49.78 -14.96 9.27
C GLN A 155 50.71 -13.78 8.99
N ILE A 156 51.84 -14.04 8.35
CA ILE A 156 52.86 -13.03 8.05
C ILE A 156 52.88 -12.77 6.54
N PRO A 157 52.85 -11.50 6.12
CA PRO A 157 52.90 -11.15 4.71
C PRO A 157 54.29 -11.46 4.14
N THR A 158 54.33 -12.22 3.06
CA THR A 158 55.55 -12.45 2.29
C THR A 158 55.80 -11.31 1.31
N ARG A 159 57.01 -11.23 0.74
CA ARG A 159 57.43 -10.16 -0.17
C ARG A 159 56.54 -9.98 -1.43
N ASN A 160 55.60 -10.89 -1.71
CA ASN A 160 54.68 -10.83 -2.86
C ASN A 160 53.19 -10.90 -2.45
N ILE A 161 52.72 -9.89 -1.71
CA ILE A 161 51.35 -9.81 -1.12
C ILE A 161 50.25 -9.80 -2.20
N ARG A 162 50.56 -9.32 -3.42
CA ARG A 162 49.58 -9.12 -4.51
C ARG A 162 49.01 -10.41 -5.12
N ARG A 163 49.58 -11.59 -4.81
CA ARG A 163 49.14 -12.91 -5.30
C ARG A 163 48.81 -13.90 -4.16
N GLY A 164 48.29 -13.41 -3.03
CA GLY A 164 47.91 -14.28 -1.91
C GLY A 164 49.08 -14.74 -1.05
N GLY A 165 50.16 -13.97 -1.00
CA GLY A 165 51.41 -14.32 -0.31
C GLY A 165 51.35 -14.22 1.22
N TRP A 166 50.31 -14.70 1.88
CA TRP A 166 50.27 -14.81 3.34
C TRP A 166 50.73 -16.20 3.76
N LYS A 167 51.78 -16.27 4.59
CA LYS A 167 52.25 -17.55 5.14
C LYS A 167 51.83 -17.67 6.59
N ARG A 168 51.24 -18.81 6.95
CA ARG A 168 50.91 -19.14 8.34
C ARG A 168 52.17 -19.66 9.02
N GLN A 169 52.55 -19.06 10.14
CA GLN A 169 53.73 -19.43 10.93
C GLN A 169 53.31 -19.61 12.39
N PHE A 170 54.01 -20.51 13.08
CA PHE A 170 53.81 -20.78 14.49
C PHE A 170 54.65 -19.81 15.30
N ALA A 171 54.01 -18.99 16.13
CA ALA A 171 54.63 -17.92 16.89
C ALA A 171 54.70 -18.29 18.38
N VAL A 172 55.88 -18.14 18.97
CA VAL A 172 56.15 -18.42 20.39
C VAL A 172 56.81 -17.20 21.00
N ILE A 173 56.27 -16.72 22.12
CA ILE A 173 56.91 -15.65 22.89
C ILE A 173 57.76 -16.29 23.99
N ALA A 174 59.06 -16.00 23.97
CA ALA A 174 60.00 -16.45 25.00
C ALA A 174 60.86 -15.27 25.46
N LYS A 175 60.87 -14.94 26.76
CA LYS A 175 61.73 -13.90 27.37
C LYS A 175 61.79 -12.59 26.55
N ASN A 176 60.62 -12.02 26.23
CA ASN A 176 60.44 -10.81 25.42
C ASN A 176 60.92 -10.89 23.96
N LYS A 177 61.12 -12.09 23.42
CA LYS A 177 61.40 -12.32 22.00
C LYS A 177 60.24 -13.05 21.35
N LEU A 178 59.91 -12.66 20.12
CA LEU A 178 58.97 -13.36 19.25
C LEU A 178 59.76 -14.32 18.36
N LEU A 179 59.51 -15.61 18.51
CA LEU A 179 60.09 -16.68 17.70
C LEU A 179 59.05 -17.19 16.71
N LEU A 180 59.43 -17.35 15.44
CA LEU A 180 58.53 -17.75 14.36
C LEU A 180 59.05 -19.03 13.70
N TYR A 181 58.20 -20.06 13.66
CA TYR A 181 58.50 -21.37 13.09
C TYR A 181 57.57 -21.66 11.91
N ASN A 182 58.02 -22.50 10.96
CA ASN A 182 57.17 -22.90 9.84
C ASN A 182 56.19 -24.01 10.22
N SER A 183 56.50 -24.77 11.27
CA SER A 183 55.65 -25.81 11.85
C SER A 183 55.97 -26.02 13.34
N GLU A 184 55.05 -26.63 14.09
CA GLU A 184 55.27 -27.06 15.50
C GLU A 184 56.45 -28.03 15.62
N LYS A 185 56.69 -28.87 14.60
CA LYS A 185 57.84 -29.79 14.56
C LYS A 185 59.17 -29.05 14.51
N ASP A 186 59.24 -27.91 13.82
CA ASP A 186 60.47 -27.11 13.75
C ASP A 186 60.79 -26.45 15.11
N GLN A 187 59.77 -26.11 15.90
CA GLN A 187 59.96 -25.62 17.27
C GLN A 187 60.55 -26.72 18.16
N LEU A 188 59.99 -27.92 18.12
CA LEU A 188 60.48 -29.05 18.91
C LEU A 188 61.91 -29.43 18.52
N ALA A 189 62.22 -29.46 17.22
CA ALA A 189 63.56 -29.73 16.70
C ALA A 189 64.60 -28.67 17.13
N ALA A 190 64.18 -27.40 17.28
CA ALA A 190 65.04 -26.32 17.74
C ALA A 190 65.30 -26.36 19.26
N ILE A 191 64.41 -26.99 20.04
CA ILE A 191 64.58 -27.19 21.48
C ILE A 191 65.46 -28.42 21.76
N SER A 192 65.43 -29.44 20.89
CA SER A 192 66.16 -30.71 21.04
C SER A 192 67.62 -30.69 20.58
N ILE A 193 68.27 -29.53 20.49
CA ILE A 193 69.74 -29.47 20.29
C ILE A 193 70.39 -29.53 21.67
N ASP A 194 70.46 -30.74 22.22
CA ASP A 194 71.29 -31.02 23.39
C ASP A 194 72.76 -30.96 22.95
N VAL A 195 73.50 -30.06 23.58
CA VAL A 195 74.96 -29.95 23.46
C VAL A 195 75.57 -31.06 24.32
N GLU A 196 76.18 -32.07 23.67
CA GLU A 196 77.22 -32.90 24.32
C GLU A 196 78.46 -32.09 24.67
#